data_AF-D3F175-F1
#
_entry.id   AF-D3F175-F1
#
_cell.length_a   1.000
_cell.length_b   1.000
_cell.length_c   1.000
_cell.angle_alpha   90.00
_cell.angle_beta   90.00
_cell.angle_gamma   90.00
#
_symmetry.space_group_name_H-M   'P 1'
#
loop_
_entity.id
_entity.type
_entity.pdbx_description
1 polymer ?
#
loop_
_entity_poly.entity_id
_entity_poly.type
_entity_poly.pdbx_seq_one_letter_code
_entity_poly.pdbx_strand_id
1 'polypeptide(L)'
;MSRIGLGRHGNLDDNAGDPLDGLVNLFDVGIVLAVAFLIAGLGMTASARRATPSRQQAQQQRRLPSPSSAPPATGRGREVGTVYRLADGRLVYVEDPARAP
;
A
#
# COMPACT_ATOMS: atom_id res chain seq x y z
N MET A 1 5.59 -16.08 82.44
CA MET A 1 5.88 -14.65 82.16
C MET A 1 6.00 -14.50 80.64
N SER A 2 4.95 -13.98 80.00
CA SER A 2 4.84 -13.95 78.54
C SER A 2 5.43 -12.63 78.02
N ARG A 3 6.47 -12.70 77.18
CA ARG A 3 7.01 -11.52 76.50
C ARG A 3 6.25 -11.34 75.18
N ILE A 4 5.45 -10.29 75.19
CA ILE A 4 4.63 -9.76 74.09
C ILE A 4 5.49 -9.53 72.84
N GLY A 5 5.06 -10.15 71.73
CA GLY A 5 5.54 -9.83 70.40
C GLY A 5 4.97 -8.48 69.95
N LEU A 6 5.84 -7.54 69.64
CA LEU A 6 5.49 -6.32 68.90
C LEU A 6 6.07 -6.44 67.48
N GLY A 7 5.38 -7.23 66.67
CA GLY A 7 5.47 -7.16 65.22
C GLY A 7 4.21 -6.48 64.70
N ARG A 8 4.30 -5.20 64.37
CA ARG A 8 3.37 -4.62 63.39
C ARG A 8 4.05 -3.51 62.62
N HIS A 9 4.39 -3.86 61.39
CA HIS A 9 4.83 -2.97 60.35
C HIS A 9 3.77 -1.88 60.17
N GLY A 10 4.13 -0.64 60.49
CA GLY A 10 3.44 0.55 60.02
C GLY A 10 4.28 1.18 58.92
N ASN A 11 4.41 0.51 57.77
CA ASN A 11 4.83 1.18 56.53
C ASN A 11 3.58 1.88 55.98
N LEU A 12 3.20 2.97 56.63
CA LEU A 12 2.27 3.93 56.09
C LEU A 12 3.13 4.97 55.37
N ASP A 13 3.10 4.85 54.04
CA ASP A 13 3.29 5.95 53.09
C ASP A 13 4.72 6.38 52.68
N ASP A 14 5.66 5.43 52.56
CA ASP A 14 6.86 5.61 51.70
C ASP A 14 6.68 4.93 50.31
N ASN A 15 5.43 4.73 49.87
CA ASN A 15 5.14 4.17 48.54
C ASN A 15 4.98 5.26 47.45
N ALA A 16 5.22 6.52 47.78
CA ALA A 16 5.44 7.55 46.76
C ALA A 16 6.86 7.36 46.22
N GLY A 17 7.04 6.33 45.39
CA GLY A 17 8.31 6.05 44.71
C GLY A 17 8.86 7.29 44.00
N ASP A 18 10.15 7.26 43.63
CA ASP A 18 10.82 8.41 43.01
C ASP A 18 9.99 8.91 41.80
N PRO A 19 9.52 10.16 41.80
CA PRO A 19 8.75 10.70 40.68
C PRO A 19 9.52 10.66 39.35
N LEU A 20 10.86 10.59 39.40
CA LEU A 20 11.71 10.43 38.23
C LEU A 20 11.63 9.01 37.64
N ASP A 21 11.33 7.98 38.44
CA ASP A 21 11.18 6.60 37.94
C ASP A 21 9.97 6.49 36.99
N GLY A 22 8.88 7.21 37.28
CA GLY A 22 7.72 7.28 36.39
C GLY A 22 8.01 8.03 35.08
N LEU A 23 8.86 9.07 35.15
CA LEU A 23 9.28 9.86 34.00
C LEU A 23 10.16 9.06 33.05
N VAL A 24 11.05 8.21 33.57
CA VAL A 24 11.91 7.33 32.77
C VAL A 24 11.07 6.35 31.92
N ASN A 25 10.03 5.76 32.51
CA ASN A 25 9.12 4.87 31.78
C ASN A 25 8.27 5.61 30.72
N LEU A 26 7.75 6.80 31.05
CA LEU A 26 7.00 7.61 30.09
C LEU A 26 7.87 8.17 28.96
N PHE A 27 9.15 8.43 29.24
CA PHE A 27 10.11 8.88 28.25
C PHE A 27 10.37 7.83 27.17
N ASP A 28 10.52 6.56 27.56
CA ASP A 28 10.69 5.46 26.61
C ASP A 28 9.44 5.28 25.72
N VAL A 29 8.25 5.29 26.32
CA VAL A 29 6.97 5.28 25.58
C VAL A 29 6.87 6.49 24.63
N GLY A 30 7.34 7.66 25.05
CA GLY A 30 7.41 8.87 24.23
C GLY A 30 8.32 8.72 23.01
N ILE A 31 9.49 8.10 23.16
CA ILE A 31 10.40 7.78 22.05
C ILE A 31 9.73 6.81 21.08
N VAL A 32 9.11 5.73 21.57
CA VAL A 32 8.41 4.75 20.73
C VAL A 32 7.31 5.42 19.91
N LEU A 33 6.51 6.31 20.52
CA LEU A 33 5.48 7.08 19.84
C LEU A 33 6.07 8.04 18.79
N ALA A 34 7.17 8.73 19.11
CA ALA A 34 7.86 9.63 18.18
C ALA A 34 8.42 8.88 16.97
N VAL A 35 9.04 7.71 17.17
CA VAL A 35 9.54 6.86 16.09
C VAL A 35 8.39 6.31 15.25
N ALA A 36 7.27 5.91 15.86
CA ALA A 36 6.08 5.46 15.14
C ALA A 36 5.53 6.57 14.23
N PHE A 37 5.44 7.80 14.72
CA PHE A 37 5.04 8.96 13.90
C PHE A 37 6.07 9.31 12.82
N LEU A 38 7.37 9.17 13.09
CA LEU A 38 8.42 9.37 12.09
C LEU A 38 8.28 8.36 10.93
N ILE A 39 8.09 7.07 11.25
CA ILE A 39 7.88 6.01 10.26
C ILE A 39 6.57 6.23 9.49
N ALA A 40 5.48 6.53 10.20
CA ALA A 40 4.17 6.78 9.59
C ALA A 40 4.18 8.01 8.66
N GLY A 41 4.78 9.12 9.12
CA GLY A 41 4.92 10.36 8.35
C GLY A 41 5.81 10.16 7.12
N LEU A 42 6.97 9.52 7.27
CA LEU A 42 7.87 9.24 6.15
C LEU A 42 7.19 8.31 5.13
N GLY A 43 6.46 7.28 5.59
CA GLY A 43 5.66 6.40 4.74
C GLY A 43 4.54 7.11 3.99
N MET A 44 3.87 8.09 4.62
CA MET A 44 2.81 8.89 4.00
C MET A 44 3.35 9.80 2.88
N THR A 45 4.52 10.44 3.08
CA THR A 45 5.16 11.25 2.03
C THR A 45 5.63 10.42 0.83
N ALA A 46 6.06 9.17 1.07
CA ALA A 46 6.44 8.23 0.01
C ALA A 46 5.22 7.74 -0.81
N SER A 47 4.09 7.50 -0.15
CA SER A 47 2.81 7.17 -0.82
C SER A 47 2.22 8.35 -1.59
N ALA A 48 2.35 9.58 -1.08
CA ALA A 48 1.92 10.78 -1.79
C ALA A 48 2.70 11.02 -3.10
N ARG A 49 3.97 10.59 -3.17
CA ARG A 49 4.76 10.60 -4.43
C ARG A 49 4.41 9.45 -5.39
N ARG A 50 3.78 8.38 -4.91
CA ARG A 50 3.24 7.28 -5.77
C ARG A 50 1.85 7.59 -6.32
N ALA A 51 1.16 8.59 -5.79
CA ALA A 51 0.02 9.21 -6.44
C ALA A 51 0.50 10.17 -7.55
N THR A 52 1.29 9.67 -8.49
CA THR A 52 1.21 10.23 -9.83
C THR A 52 -0.22 9.96 -10.30
N PRO A 53 -1.06 10.98 -10.54
CA PRO A 53 -2.18 10.77 -11.44
C PRO A 53 -1.52 10.24 -12.71
N SER A 54 -1.95 9.07 -13.16
CA SER A 54 -1.61 8.51 -14.45
C SER A 54 -1.61 9.63 -15.48
N ARG A 55 -0.42 10.19 -15.73
CA ARG A 55 -0.18 11.18 -16.77
C ARG A 55 -0.38 10.40 -18.03
N GLN A 56 -1.62 10.43 -18.48
CA GLN A 56 -1.98 10.00 -19.81
C GLN A 56 -1.43 8.61 -20.09
N GLN A 57 -2.17 7.58 -19.65
CA GLN A 57 -2.42 6.47 -20.58
C GLN A 57 -3.25 6.98 -21.77
N ALA A 58 -2.75 8.03 -22.42
CA ALA A 58 -2.81 8.22 -23.85
C ALA A 58 -1.72 7.34 -24.47
N GLN A 59 -1.70 6.05 -24.14
CA GLN A 59 -1.90 5.11 -25.21
C GLN A 59 -3.35 5.39 -25.63
N GLN A 60 -3.66 6.42 -26.43
CA GLN A 60 -3.54 6.28 -27.87
C GLN A 60 -3.43 4.79 -28.19
N GLN A 61 -4.51 4.05 -27.89
CA GLN A 61 -5.14 3.21 -28.89
C GLN A 61 -5.12 4.07 -30.14
N ARG A 62 -4.01 3.97 -30.88
CA ARG A 62 -3.87 4.52 -32.19
C ARG A 62 -4.84 3.66 -32.95
N ARG A 63 -6.13 4.00 -32.90
CA ARG A 63 -7.13 3.45 -33.78
C ARG A 63 -6.53 3.72 -35.13
N LEU A 64 -6.04 2.66 -35.78
CA LEU A 64 -5.61 2.79 -37.15
C LEU A 64 -6.82 3.39 -37.86
N PRO A 65 -6.67 4.54 -38.55
CA PRO A 65 -7.79 5.10 -39.28
C PRO A 65 -8.31 4.01 -40.19
N SER A 66 -9.57 3.62 -39.98
CA SER A 66 -10.25 2.74 -40.92
C SER A 66 -10.15 3.43 -42.29
N PRO A 67 -9.80 2.70 -43.36
CA PRO A 67 -9.83 3.26 -44.70
C PRO A 67 -11.20 3.92 -44.90
N SER A 68 -11.24 5.15 -45.39
CA SER A 68 -12.47 5.93 -45.56
C SER A 68 -13.48 5.30 -46.53
N SER A 69 -13.12 4.18 -47.17
CA SER A 69 -13.93 3.38 -48.07
C SER A 69 -14.32 2.00 -47.51
N ALA A 70 -13.89 1.62 -46.31
CA ALA A 70 -14.28 0.35 -45.71
C ALA A 70 -15.68 0.48 -45.09
N PRO A 71 -16.63 -0.42 -45.40
CA PRO A 71 -17.91 -0.46 -44.70
C PRO A 71 -17.67 -0.57 -43.18
N PRO A 72 -18.42 0.19 -42.36
CA PRO A 72 -18.32 0.04 -40.92
C PRO A 72 -18.68 -1.41 -40.56
N ALA A 73 -17.78 -2.09 -39.85
CA ALA A 73 -18.08 -3.39 -39.28
C ALA A 73 -19.15 -3.19 -38.18
N THR A 74 -20.34 -3.75 -38.38
CA THR A 74 -21.45 -3.70 -37.42
C THR A 74 -21.72 -5.10 -36.85
N GLY A 75 -22.21 -5.16 -35.60
CA GLY A 75 -22.58 -6.42 -34.93
C GLY A 75 -21.86 -6.67 -33.60
N ARG A 76 -22.29 -7.73 -32.89
CA ARG A 76 -21.59 -8.21 -31.69
C ARG A 76 -20.40 -9.07 -32.12
N GLY A 77 -19.18 -8.57 -31.89
CA GLY A 77 -17.95 -9.32 -32.13
C GLY A 77 -17.53 -10.17 -30.92
N ARG A 78 -16.74 -11.21 -31.17
CA ARG A 78 -15.98 -11.95 -30.16
C ARG A 78 -14.50 -11.78 -30.47
N GLU A 79 -13.68 -11.61 -29.43
CA GLU A 79 -12.23 -11.62 -29.59
C GLU A 79 -11.77 -13.02 -30.01
N VAL A 80 -11.07 -13.11 -31.13
CA VAL A 80 -10.68 -14.40 -31.74
C VAL A 80 -9.16 -14.64 -31.71
N GLY A 81 -8.36 -13.60 -31.46
CA GLY A 81 -6.90 -13.71 -31.44
C GLY A 81 -6.20 -12.36 -31.44
N THR A 82 -4.88 -12.38 -31.68
CA THR A 82 -4.02 -11.19 -31.72
C THR A 82 -3.44 -10.98 -33.11
N VAL A 83 -3.39 -9.71 -33.57
CA VAL A 83 -2.74 -9.34 -34.84
C VAL A 83 -1.41 -8.67 -34.55
N TYR A 84 -0.33 -9.19 -35.13
CA TYR A 84 1.02 -8.63 -35.08
C TYR A 84 1.37 -7.98 -36.41
N ARG A 85 2.07 -6.84 -36.38
CA ARG A 85 2.73 -6.26 -37.55
C ARG A 85 4.21 -6.59 -37.52
N LEU A 86 4.69 -7.29 -38.55
CA LEU A 86 6.10 -7.63 -38.71
C LEU A 86 6.92 -6.42 -39.19
N ALA A 87 8.25 -6.51 -39.10
CA ALA A 87 9.17 -5.46 -39.53
C ALA A 87 9.05 -5.12 -41.02
N ASP A 88 8.67 -6.11 -41.85
CA ASP A 88 8.40 -5.94 -43.29
C ASP A 88 7.00 -5.35 -43.60
N GLY A 89 6.22 -5.05 -42.57
CA GLY A 89 4.88 -4.47 -42.68
C GLY A 89 3.73 -5.49 -42.83
N ARG A 90 4.02 -6.80 -42.94
CA ARG A 90 2.97 -7.84 -43.00
C ARG A 90 2.21 -7.93 -41.68
N LEU A 91 0.91 -8.23 -41.77
CA LEU A 91 0.05 -8.53 -40.62
C LEU A 91 -0.04 -10.05 -40.45
N VAL A 92 0.23 -10.54 -39.24
CA VAL A 92 0.09 -11.96 -38.85
C VAL A 92 -0.99 -12.05 -37.78
N TYR A 93 -2.01 -12.83 -38.06
CA TYR A 93 -3.06 -13.15 -37.11
C TYR A 93 -2.71 -14.46 -36.40
N VAL A 94 -2.77 -14.46 -35.07
CA VAL A 94 -2.50 -15.61 -34.21
C VAL A 94 -3.76 -15.89 -33.40
N GLU A 95 -4.32 -17.09 -33.57
CA GLU A 95 -5.45 -17.58 -32.79
C GLU A 95 -5.07 -17.77 -31.33
N ASP A 96 -5.96 -17.38 -30.41
CA ASP A 96 -5.81 -17.73 -29.00
C ASP A 96 -6.47 -19.11 -28.78
N PRO A 97 -5.70 -20.18 -28.54
CA PRO A 97 -6.25 -21.53 -28.39
C PRO A 97 -7.18 -21.63 -27.16
N ALA A 98 -7.05 -20.75 -26.17
CA ALA A 98 -7.99 -20.69 -25.04
C ALA A 98 -9.36 -20.10 -25.42
N ARG A 99 -9.51 -19.57 -26.64
CA ARG A 99 -10.72 -18.90 -27.15
C ARG A 99 -11.19 -19.44 -28.50
N ALA A 100 -10.58 -20.51 -28.99
CA ALA A 100 -11.04 -21.28 -30.13
C ALA A 100 -12.44 -21.87 -29.85
N PRO A 101 -13.32 -22.01 -30.88
CA PRO A 101 -14.66 -22.57 -30.71
C PRO A 101 -14.66 -24.02 -30.21
#